data_AF-A0A7X7ARR8-F1
#
_entry.id   AF-A0A7X7ARR8-F1
#
_cell.length_a   1.000
_cell.length_b   1.000
_cell.length_c   1.000
_cell.angle_alpha   90.00
_cell.angle_beta   90.00
_cell.angle_gamma   90.00
#
_symmetry.space_group_name_H-M   'P 1'
#
loop_
_entity.id
_entity.type
_entity.pdbx_description
1 polymer ?
#
loop_
_entity_poly.entity_id
_entity_poly.type
_entity_poly.pdbx_seq_one_letter_code
_entity_poly.pdbx_strand_id
1 'polypeptide(L)'
;MLTRDEINKSRQRVNYIQHYSTRIPWKDNDFTGRVDDHPKYNVAAQVIPNIASSRNIDFEEANKTKLYAEVNPLNVQHWISENAAFMSNTTLIIKMKHPYNYDDKFKHFKETNFELNPYSFLLRPFSWTQIELVNKKHEFYNFYFDLEKSKQMCAGSGDWLSHGKSQKGVFDYFFSGIEPHKSLIFPYYKQIPFIEDNRRVIAGIGNITSRVELKEYASDGSSNEKNYIWETNVAHSIRDCGEEGFLMPYQEIAEYVKENPDFDASTVTVYEAEGFRTDFSYAAEWVSYDAAIDVLNQTKIALNNIADLRLEKANNEWVNIRLRYVNRQLKEVWCVWQNRKQPARKLRNQPVGK
;
A
#
# COMPACT_ATOMS: atom_id res chain seq x y z
N MET A 1 1.94 37.27 -6.02
CA MET A 1 0.62 36.72 -6.38
C MET A 1 0.88 35.47 -7.19
N LEU A 2 0.38 34.31 -6.75
CA LEU A 2 0.46 33.07 -7.54
C LEU A 2 -0.43 33.21 -8.78
N THR A 3 0.01 32.70 -9.92
CA THR A 3 -0.77 32.64 -11.16
C THR A 3 -2.02 31.76 -10.99
N ARG A 4 -3.05 31.92 -11.84
CA ARG A 4 -4.26 31.07 -11.80
C ARG A 4 -3.93 29.57 -11.91
N ASP A 5 -2.90 29.21 -12.68
CA ASP A 5 -2.44 27.83 -12.82
C ASP A 5 -1.70 27.33 -11.57
N GLU A 6 -0.93 28.18 -10.91
CA GLU A 6 -0.31 27.85 -9.62
C GLU A 6 -1.34 27.74 -8.50
N ILE A 7 -2.39 28.59 -8.51
CA ILE A 7 -3.51 28.51 -7.57
C ILE A 7 -4.30 27.22 -7.80
N ASN A 8 -4.59 26.85 -9.05
CA ASN A 8 -5.26 25.59 -9.38
C ASN A 8 -4.40 24.36 -9.04
N LYS A 9 -3.08 24.40 -9.31
CA LYS A 9 -2.14 23.35 -8.86
C LYS A 9 -2.05 23.27 -7.33
N SER A 10 -2.11 24.39 -6.61
CA SER A 10 -2.10 24.41 -5.15
C SER A 10 -3.40 23.84 -4.54
N ARG A 11 -4.54 24.03 -5.23
CA ARG A 11 -5.83 23.42 -4.84
C ARG A 11 -5.90 21.92 -5.12
N GLN A 12 -5.01 21.40 -5.97
CA GLN A 12 -4.90 19.98 -6.34
C GLN A 12 -3.87 19.21 -5.50
N ARG A 13 -3.29 19.82 -4.45
CA ARG A 13 -2.35 19.13 -3.56
C ARG A 13 -2.87 19.10 -2.13
N VAL A 14 -2.61 17.98 -1.46
CA VAL A 14 -2.83 17.83 -0.03
C VAL A 14 -1.82 18.74 0.69
N ASN A 15 -2.32 19.62 1.56
CA ASN A 15 -1.50 20.59 2.32
C ASN A 15 -0.95 20.01 3.64
N TYR A 16 -0.99 18.69 3.80
CA TYR A 16 -0.54 17.98 5.00
C TYR A 16 0.07 16.64 4.62
N ILE A 17 0.85 16.07 5.54
CA ILE A 17 1.49 14.77 5.35
C ILE A 17 0.43 13.69 5.38
N GLN A 18 0.38 12.85 4.35
CA GLN A 18 -0.53 11.72 4.28
C GLN A 18 0.24 10.42 4.54
N HIS A 19 -0.37 9.50 5.29
CA HIS A 19 0.12 8.14 5.51
C HIS A 19 -0.68 7.16 4.65
N TYR A 20 -0.10 6.00 4.36
CA TYR A 20 -0.64 5.06 3.37
C TYR A 20 -0.65 3.64 3.92
N SER A 21 -1.59 2.82 3.45
CA SER A 21 -1.57 1.37 3.62
C SER A 21 -1.38 0.71 2.26
N THR A 22 -0.90 -0.52 2.28
CA THR A 22 -0.82 -1.35 1.07
C THR A 22 -1.04 -2.80 1.40
N ARG A 23 -1.80 -3.50 0.55
CA ARG A 23 -2.01 -4.94 0.72
C ARG A 23 -0.79 -5.69 0.20
N ILE A 24 -0.38 -6.72 0.94
CA ILE A 24 0.62 -7.71 0.51
C ILE A 24 0.10 -9.14 0.70
N PRO A 25 0.56 -10.13 -0.10
CA PRO A 25 0.29 -11.54 0.16
C PRO A 25 1.10 -12.04 1.35
N TRP A 26 0.59 -13.07 2.03
CA TRP A 26 1.42 -13.88 2.90
C TRP A 26 2.50 -14.59 2.08
N LYS A 27 3.71 -14.65 2.62
CA LYS A 27 4.83 -15.41 2.08
C LYS A 27 5.51 -16.19 3.20
N ASP A 28 5.91 -17.41 2.90
CA ASP A 28 6.53 -18.31 3.89
C ASP A 28 8.05 -18.11 4.01
N ASN A 29 8.64 -17.24 3.18
CA ASN A 29 10.07 -16.97 3.17
C ASN A 29 10.43 -15.50 3.44
N ASP A 30 10.35 -14.63 2.45
CA ASP A 30 10.51 -13.19 2.59
C ASP A 30 9.93 -12.48 1.36
N PHE A 31 10.15 -11.17 1.29
CA PHE A 31 9.67 -10.32 0.20
C PHE A 31 10.78 -9.87 -0.75
N THR A 32 11.94 -10.55 -0.76
CA THR A 32 13.10 -10.18 -1.59
C THR A 32 12.92 -10.53 -3.08
N GLY A 33 11.75 -11.05 -3.44
CA GLY A 33 11.39 -11.44 -4.79
C GLY A 33 11.79 -12.87 -5.13
N ARG A 34 11.65 -13.81 -4.18
CA ARG A 34 11.78 -15.26 -4.43
C ARG A 34 10.42 -15.94 -4.53
N VAL A 35 10.32 -17.06 -5.23
CA VAL A 35 9.17 -17.98 -5.06
C VAL A 35 9.17 -18.50 -3.63
N ASP A 36 7.98 -18.70 -3.05
CA ASP A 36 7.80 -19.28 -1.71
C ASP A 36 8.65 -20.55 -1.53
N ASP A 37 9.04 -20.84 -0.29
CA ASP A 37 9.85 -22.02 0.04
C ASP A 37 8.99 -23.29 0.01
N HIS A 38 7.71 -23.16 0.37
CA HIS A 38 6.68 -24.21 0.34
C HIS A 38 5.38 -23.73 -0.33
N PRO A 39 5.40 -23.44 -1.66
CA PRO A 39 4.27 -22.87 -2.37
C PRO A 39 2.94 -23.61 -2.12
N LYS A 40 2.91 -24.94 -2.22
CA LYS A 40 1.69 -25.75 -1.98
C LYS A 40 0.97 -25.44 -0.67
N TYR A 41 1.69 -25.06 0.38
CA TYR A 41 1.11 -24.79 1.70
C TYR A 41 0.74 -23.32 1.91
N ASN A 42 1.13 -22.41 1.01
CA ASN A 42 0.72 -21.02 1.06
C ASN A 42 -0.72 -20.83 0.55
N VAL A 43 -1.69 -21.33 1.30
CA VAL A 43 -3.13 -21.11 1.04
C VAL A 43 -3.55 -19.70 1.43
N ALA A 44 -2.85 -19.07 2.38
CA ALA A 44 -3.17 -17.74 2.87
C ALA A 44 -3.11 -16.67 1.77
N ALA A 45 -2.15 -16.75 0.84
CA ALA A 45 -2.03 -15.83 -0.29
C ALA A 45 -3.25 -15.87 -1.26
N GLN A 46 -4.01 -16.97 -1.31
CA GLN A 46 -5.14 -17.13 -2.24
C GLN A 46 -6.36 -16.26 -1.88
N VAL A 47 -6.36 -15.60 -0.73
CA VAL A 47 -7.36 -14.57 -0.40
C VAL A 47 -7.26 -13.33 -1.31
N ILE A 48 -6.16 -13.21 -2.06
CA ILE A 48 -5.95 -12.19 -3.07
C ILE A 48 -6.38 -12.73 -4.44
N PRO A 49 -7.45 -12.19 -5.05
CA PRO A 49 -8.03 -12.75 -6.28
C PRO A 49 -7.07 -12.89 -7.45
N ASN A 50 -6.19 -11.90 -7.67
CA ASN A 50 -5.23 -11.94 -8.76
C ASN A 50 -4.26 -13.12 -8.61
N ILE A 51 -3.77 -13.39 -7.40
CA ILE A 51 -2.92 -14.55 -7.11
C ILE A 51 -3.72 -15.84 -7.29
N ALA A 52 -4.91 -15.94 -6.69
CA ALA A 52 -5.74 -17.14 -6.78
C ALA A 52 -6.06 -17.54 -8.23
N SER A 53 -6.42 -16.56 -9.06
CA SER A 53 -6.84 -16.79 -10.45
C SER A 53 -5.70 -17.19 -11.39
N SER A 54 -4.46 -16.82 -11.08
CA SER A 54 -3.31 -17.06 -11.96
C SER A 54 -2.30 -18.06 -11.41
N ARG A 55 -2.61 -18.67 -10.27
CA ARG A 55 -1.66 -19.52 -9.56
C ARG A 55 -1.30 -20.73 -10.41
N ASN A 56 -0.01 -21.04 -10.49
CA ASN A 56 0.48 -22.26 -11.13
C ASN A 56 1.35 -23.02 -10.13
N ILE A 57 0.74 -23.93 -9.39
CA ILE A 57 1.41 -24.68 -8.32
C ILE A 57 2.57 -25.52 -8.86
N ASP A 58 2.41 -26.16 -10.02
CA ASP A 58 3.48 -26.99 -10.60
C ASP A 58 4.70 -26.14 -10.96
N PHE A 59 4.48 -24.96 -11.55
CA PHE A 59 5.54 -24.00 -11.82
C PHE A 59 6.19 -23.47 -10.53
N GLU A 60 5.38 -23.06 -9.55
CA GLU A 60 5.88 -22.53 -8.27
C GLU A 60 6.71 -23.59 -7.55
N GLU A 61 6.26 -24.84 -7.49
CA GLU A 61 6.97 -25.94 -6.83
C GLU A 61 8.27 -26.31 -7.54
N ALA A 62 8.28 -26.32 -8.87
CA ALA A 62 9.49 -26.56 -9.66
C ALA A 62 10.53 -25.43 -9.52
N ASN A 63 10.11 -24.25 -9.04
CA ASN A 63 10.93 -23.05 -8.94
C ASN A 63 10.99 -22.45 -7.53
N LYS A 64 10.58 -23.19 -6.50
CA LYS A 64 10.64 -22.76 -5.10
C LYS A 64 12.02 -22.23 -4.75
N THR A 65 12.07 -21.23 -3.88
CA THR A 65 13.28 -20.51 -3.44
C THR A 65 14.05 -19.74 -4.52
N LYS A 66 13.77 -19.91 -5.82
CA LYS A 66 14.44 -19.13 -6.89
C LYS A 66 13.97 -17.69 -6.91
N LEU A 67 14.82 -16.78 -7.38
CA LEU A 67 14.44 -15.39 -7.58
C LEU A 67 13.47 -15.27 -8.76
N TYR A 68 12.52 -14.34 -8.66
CA TYR A 68 11.58 -13.99 -9.73
C TYR A 68 12.31 -13.58 -11.02
N ALA A 69 13.48 -12.93 -10.89
CA ALA A 69 14.35 -12.59 -12.00
C ALA A 69 14.89 -13.81 -12.77
N GLU A 70 15.05 -14.96 -12.10
CA GLU A 70 15.61 -16.20 -12.68
C GLU A 70 14.55 -17.06 -13.37
N VAL A 71 13.27 -16.86 -13.05
CA VAL A 71 12.16 -17.72 -13.50
C VAL A 71 11.24 -17.05 -14.51
N ASN A 72 11.75 -15.97 -15.13
CA ASN A 72 11.01 -15.00 -15.92
C ASN A 72 9.90 -14.31 -15.09
N PRO A 73 10.07 -13.03 -14.73
CA PRO A 73 9.09 -12.26 -13.94
C PRO A 73 7.66 -12.27 -14.48
N LEU A 74 7.47 -12.51 -15.79
CA LEU A 74 6.14 -12.58 -16.40
C LEU A 74 5.32 -13.78 -15.92
N ASN A 75 5.98 -14.89 -15.58
CA ASN A 75 5.32 -16.07 -15.02
C ASN A 75 4.78 -15.83 -13.60
N VAL A 76 5.32 -14.83 -12.91
CA VAL A 76 4.99 -14.47 -11.51
C VAL A 76 4.49 -13.03 -11.39
N GLN A 77 4.05 -12.41 -12.50
CA GLN A 77 3.73 -10.98 -12.53
C GLN A 77 2.63 -10.60 -11.55
N HIS A 78 1.66 -11.48 -11.29
CA HIS A 78 0.59 -11.17 -10.34
C HIS A 78 1.08 -11.17 -8.90
N TRP A 79 2.02 -12.05 -8.55
CA TRP A 79 2.73 -11.98 -7.27
C TRP A 79 3.46 -10.64 -7.15
N ILE A 80 4.20 -10.22 -8.17
CA ILE A 80 4.91 -8.93 -8.20
C ILE A 80 3.92 -7.75 -8.06
N SER A 81 2.85 -7.72 -8.85
CA SER A 81 1.83 -6.65 -8.85
C SER A 81 1.02 -6.56 -7.55
N GLU A 82 0.97 -7.65 -6.78
CA GLU A 82 0.35 -7.70 -5.45
C GLU A 82 1.37 -7.45 -4.34
N ASN A 83 2.57 -6.94 -4.66
CA ASN A 83 3.63 -6.62 -3.72
C ASN A 83 4.27 -7.84 -3.03
N ALA A 84 4.44 -8.97 -3.71
CA ALA A 84 5.19 -10.12 -3.18
C ALA A 84 6.72 -9.94 -3.17
N ALA A 85 7.21 -8.87 -3.81
CA ALA A 85 8.63 -8.61 -4.05
C ALA A 85 9.10 -7.21 -3.58
N PHE A 86 8.36 -6.56 -2.68
CA PHE A 86 8.66 -5.17 -2.30
C PHE A 86 10.01 -4.99 -1.61
N MET A 87 10.56 -6.03 -0.98
CA MET A 87 11.91 -6.01 -0.37
C MET A 87 13.01 -6.40 -1.37
N SER A 88 12.70 -6.58 -2.66
CA SER A 88 13.72 -6.91 -3.65
C SER A 88 14.72 -5.76 -3.81
N ASN A 89 16.00 -6.11 -3.90
CA ASN A 89 17.10 -5.15 -4.12
C ASN A 89 17.45 -4.99 -5.61
N THR A 90 16.75 -5.69 -6.50
CA THR A 90 16.92 -5.62 -7.95
C THR A 90 15.62 -5.15 -8.62
N THR A 91 15.75 -4.60 -9.82
CA THR A 91 14.59 -4.20 -10.62
C THR A 91 13.94 -5.44 -11.23
N LEU A 92 12.61 -5.53 -11.13
CA LEU A 92 11.81 -6.57 -11.79
C LEU A 92 10.92 -5.94 -12.87
N ILE A 93 10.81 -6.57 -14.04
CA ILE A 93 10.03 -6.04 -15.15
C ILE A 93 8.76 -6.87 -15.32
N ILE A 94 7.60 -6.21 -15.33
CA ILE A 94 6.29 -6.80 -15.63
C ILE A 94 5.65 -6.13 -16.84
N LYS A 95 4.65 -6.78 -17.43
CA LYS A 95 3.90 -6.24 -18.56
C LYS A 95 2.58 -5.66 -18.10
N MET A 96 2.37 -4.37 -18.39
CA MET A 96 1.12 -3.68 -18.11
C MET A 96 0.29 -3.60 -19.38
N LYS A 97 -0.90 -4.19 -19.33
CA LYS A 97 -1.90 -4.15 -20.37
C LYS A 97 -3.08 -3.30 -19.91
N HIS A 98 -3.57 -2.43 -20.78
CA HIS A 98 -4.75 -1.62 -20.45
C HIS A 98 -5.97 -2.55 -20.23
N PRO A 99 -6.73 -2.40 -19.13
CA PRO A 99 -7.80 -3.35 -18.78
C PRO A 99 -8.94 -3.40 -19.81
N TYR A 100 -9.13 -2.31 -20.56
CA TYR A 100 -10.18 -2.18 -21.58
C TYR A 100 -9.65 -2.25 -23.01
N ASN A 101 -8.47 -2.84 -23.25
CA ASN A 101 -7.86 -2.85 -24.58
C ASN A 101 -8.68 -3.57 -25.68
N TYR A 102 -9.77 -4.25 -25.32
CA TYR A 102 -10.73 -4.84 -26.26
C TYR A 102 -11.74 -3.83 -26.81
N ASP A 103 -11.95 -2.70 -26.14
CA ASP A 103 -12.83 -1.61 -26.54
C ASP A 103 -12.08 -0.64 -27.48
N ASP A 104 -12.73 -0.24 -28.58
CA ASP A 104 -12.13 0.60 -29.63
C ASP A 104 -11.55 1.92 -29.10
N LYS A 105 -12.11 2.47 -28.02
CA LYS A 105 -11.62 3.69 -27.38
C LYS A 105 -10.24 3.52 -26.72
N PHE A 106 -9.79 2.29 -26.50
CA PHE A 106 -8.58 1.96 -25.74
C PHE A 106 -7.63 1.02 -26.49
N LYS A 107 -7.99 0.55 -27.69
CA LYS A 107 -7.14 -0.33 -28.52
C LYS A 107 -5.80 0.28 -28.90
N HIS A 108 -5.72 1.62 -28.95
CA HIS A 108 -4.51 2.36 -29.27
C HIS A 108 -3.43 2.28 -28.18
N PHE A 109 -3.76 1.81 -26.98
CA PHE A 109 -2.79 1.56 -25.91
C PHE A 109 -2.06 0.25 -26.13
N LYS A 110 -0.72 0.33 -26.13
CA LYS A 110 0.18 -0.81 -26.26
C LYS A 110 0.49 -1.41 -24.90
N GLU A 111 0.77 -2.71 -24.90
CA GLU A 111 1.41 -3.34 -23.76
C GLU A 111 2.72 -2.61 -23.42
N THR A 112 2.88 -2.25 -22.16
CA THR A 112 3.97 -1.40 -21.68
C THR A 112 4.82 -2.17 -20.69
N ASN A 113 6.15 -2.13 -20.84
CA ASN A 113 7.05 -2.63 -19.81
C ASN A 113 6.97 -1.69 -18.60
N PHE A 114 6.74 -2.27 -17.43
CA PHE A 114 6.70 -1.52 -16.18
C PHE A 114 7.68 -2.14 -15.20
N GLU A 115 8.54 -1.30 -14.64
CA GLU A 115 9.60 -1.70 -13.72
C GLU A 115 9.09 -1.57 -12.30
N LEU A 116 9.19 -2.63 -11.50
CA LEU A 116 9.22 -2.53 -10.05
C LEU A 116 10.64 -2.16 -9.65
N ASN A 117 10.80 -0.97 -9.08
CA ASN A 117 12.08 -0.48 -8.57
C ASN A 117 12.50 -1.25 -7.30
N PRO A 118 13.80 -1.33 -7.00
CA PRO A 118 14.28 -1.87 -5.72
C PRO A 118 13.60 -1.21 -4.53
N TYR A 119 13.27 -1.99 -3.51
CA TYR A 119 12.68 -1.54 -2.24
C TYR A 119 11.48 -0.61 -2.43
N SER A 120 10.53 -1.05 -3.25
CA SER A 120 9.34 -0.28 -3.61
C SER A 120 8.07 -1.12 -3.55
N PHE A 121 6.97 -0.46 -3.24
CA PHE A 121 5.63 -1.02 -3.45
C PHE A 121 5.06 -0.53 -4.79
N LEU A 122 4.17 -1.32 -5.37
CA LEU A 122 3.25 -0.94 -6.44
C LEU A 122 1.90 -0.59 -5.81
N LEU A 123 1.67 0.71 -5.61
CA LEU A 123 0.43 1.20 -5.02
C LEU A 123 -0.62 1.42 -6.09
N ARG A 124 -1.85 0.98 -5.78
CA ARG A 124 -3.02 1.10 -6.66
C ARG A 124 -4.18 1.74 -5.87
N PRO A 125 -4.57 3.00 -6.17
CA PRO A 125 -5.62 3.73 -5.46
C PRO A 125 -7.04 3.19 -5.79
N PHE A 126 -7.31 1.93 -5.48
CA PHE A 126 -8.47 1.20 -6.01
C PHE A 126 -9.83 1.82 -5.66
N SER A 127 -10.04 2.28 -4.42
CA SER A 127 -11.28 2.97 -4.03
C SER A 127 -11.42 4.35 -4.66
N TRP A 128 -10.30 4.94 -5.13
CA TRP A 128 -10.26 6.25 -5.77
C TRP A 128 -10.52 6.18 -7.27
N THR A 129 -10.59 4.98 -7.84
CA THR A 129 -10.90 4.79 -9.27
C THR A 129 -12.29 4.20 -9.49
N GLN A 130 -13.05 3.88 -8.44
CA GLN A 130 -14.47 3.52 -8.56
C GLN A 130 -15.31 4.78 -8.72
N ILE A 131 -16.13 4.86 -9.78
CA ILE A 131 -16.90 6.07 -10.15
C ILE A 131 -17.75 6.59 -8.99
N GLU A 132 -18.46 5.71 -8.28
CA GLU A 132 -19.30 6.11 -7.15
C GLU A 132 -18.47 6.74 -6.01
N LEU A 133 -17.37 6.09 -5.64
CA LEU A 133 -16.52 6.49 -4.53
C LEU A 133 -15.67 7.73 -4.86
N VAL A 134 -15.10 7.78 -6.07
CA VAL A 134 -14.29 8.92 -6.52
C VAL A 134 -15.14 10.18 -6.63
N ASN A 135 -16.41 10.08 -7.04
CA ASN A 135 -17.31 11.24 -7.07
C ASN A 135 -17.53 11.81 -5.66
N LYS A 136 -17.82 10.95 -4.67
CA LYS A 136 -17.94 11.35 -3.25
C LYS A 136 -16.65 11.97 -2.72
N LYS A 137 -15.49 11.39 -3.05
CA LYS A 137 -14.18 11.92 -2.67
C LYS A 137 -13.91 13.27 -3.35
N HIS A 138 -14.28 13.43 -4.61
CA HIS A 138 -14.11 14.68 -5.36
C HIS A 138 -14.88 15.83 -4.71
N GLU A 139 -16.12 15.60 -4.28
CA GLU A 139 -16.93 16.60 -3.56
C GLU A 139 -16.25 17.11 -2.29
N PHE A 140 -15.53 16.23 -1.59
CA PHE A 140 -14.85 16.57 -0.34
C PHE A 140 -13.45 17.18 -0.55
N TYR A 141 -12.69 16.65 -1.49
CA TYR A 141 -11.26 16.94 -1.67
C TYR A 141 -10.93 17.90 -2.82
N ASN A 142 -11.88 18.10 -3.75
CA ASN A 142 -11.80 19.04 -4.86
C ASN A 142 -10.57 18.85 -5.80
N PHE A 143 -10.16 17.61 -6.05
CA PHE A 143 -9.19 17.28 -7.10
C PHE A 143 -9.83 17.33 -8.49
N TYR A 144 -9.02 17.36 -9.56
CA TYR A 144 -9.57 17.33 -10.92
C TYR A 144 -10.25 15.99 -11.23
N PHE A 145 -11.55 16.04 -11.48
CA PHE A 145 -12.36 14.90 -11.89
C PHE A 145 -13.54 15.40 -12.73
N ASP A 146 -13.68 14.86 -13.93
CA ASP A 146 -14.77 15.18 -14.85
C ASP A 146 -15.71 13.97 -14.96
N LEU A 147 -16.83 14.01 -14.23
CA LEU A 147 -17.79 12.91 -14.16
C LEU A 147 -18.42 12.60 -15.52
N GLU A 148 -18.82 13.64 -16.27
CA GLU A 148 -19.53 13.45 -17.54
C GLU A 148 -18.61 12.84 -18.59
N LYS A 149 -17.36 13.31 -18.70
CA LYS A 149 -16.37 12.64 -19.56
C LYS A 149 -16.04 11.23 -19.08
N SER A 150 -15.98 11.00 -17.78
CA SER A 150 -15.70 9.66 -17.23
C SER A 150 -16.82 8.67 -17.59
N LYS A 151 -18.08 9.11 -17.56
CA LYS A 151 -19.22 8.32 -18.06
C LYS A 151 -19.15 8.11 -19.57
N GLN A 152 -18.79 9.11 -20.37
CA GLN A 152 -18.63 8.95 -21.82
C GLN A 152 -17.52 7.95 -22.19
N MET A 153 -16.42 7.99 -21.44
CA MET A 153 -15.28 7.10 -21.61
C MET A 153 -15.44 5.75 -20.93
N CYS A 154 -16.57 5.47 -20.26
CA CYS A 154 -16.75 4.23 -19.51
C CYS A 154 -16.61 2.99 -20.41
N ALA A 155 -16.08 1.90 -19.86
CA ALA A 155 -15.98 0.61 -20.55
C ALA A 155 -16.32 -0.52 -19.57
N GLY A 156 -16.69 -1.68 -20.09
CA GLY A 156 -17.14 -2.81 -19.27
C GLY A 156 -18.39 -2.46 -18.45
N SER A 157 -18.36 -2.71 -17.14
CA SER A 157 -19.48 -2.39 -16.24
C SER A 157 -19.74 -0.89 -16.06
N GLY A 158 -18.77 -0.05 -16.41
CA GLY A 158 -18.83 1.40 -16.21
C GLY A 158 -18.58 1.86 -14.76
N ASP A 159 -18.23 0.94 -13.86
CA ASP A 159 -17.96 1.25 -12.45
C ASP A 159 -16.61 1.93 -12.22
N TRP A 160 -15.75 1.93 -13.23
CA TRP A 160 -14.34 2.30 -13.11
C TRP A 160 -13.99 3.53 -13.94
N LEU A 161 -13.05 4.31 -13.41
CA LEU A 161 -12.54 5.51 -14.03
C LEU A 161 -11.63 5.19 -15.23
N SER A 162 -12.14 5.45 -16.43
CA SER A 162 -11.40 5.21 -17.68
C SER A 162 -10.95 6.48 -18.41
N HIS A 163 -11.45 7.67 -18.03
CA HIS A 163 -11.01 8.94 -18.63
C HIS A 163 -9.63 9.34 -18.12
N GLY A 164 -8.67 9.51 -19.02
CA GLY A 164 -7.26 9.67 -18.69
C GLY A 164 -6.92 10.90 -17.86
N LYS A 165 -7.50 12.06 -18.22
CA LYS A 165 -7.24 13.30 -17.47
C LYS A 165 -7.80 13.22 -16.06
N SER A 166 -9.00 12.63 -15.89
CA SER A 166 -9.59 12.40 -14.57
C SER A 166 -8.72 11.44 -13.75
N GLN A 167 -8.27 10.35 -14.35
CA GLN A 167 -7.39 9.38 -13.69
C GLN A 167 -6.09 10.03 -13.20
N LYS A 168 -5.45 10.85 -14.06
CA LYS A 168 -4.28 11.64 -13.66
C LYS A 168 -4.57 12.55 -12.47
N GLY A 169 -5.68 13.30 -12.53
CA GLY A 169 -6.06 14.23 -11.47
C GLY A 169 -6.28 13.54 -10.13
N VAL A 170 -6.91 12.36 -10.15
CA VAL A 170 -7.09 11.50 -8.98
C VAL A 170 -5.74 11.01 -8.43
N PHE A 171 -4.89 10.46 -9.28
CA PHE A 171 -3.60 9.90 -8.86
C PHE A 171 -2.65 10.98 -8.35
N ASP A 172 -2.54 12.11 -9.07
CA ASP A 172 -1.77 13.28 -8.63
C ASP A 172 -2.22 13.70 -7.22
N TYR A 173 -3.53 13.76 -6.97
CA TYR A 173 -4.06 14.13 -5.66
C TYR A 173 -3.77 13.08 -4.58
N PHE A 174 -4.05 11.80 -4.86
CA PHE A 174 -3.82 10.68 -3.94
C PHE A 174 -2.38 10.64 -3.43
N PHE A 175 -1.40 10.88 -4.31
CA PHE A 175 0.02 10.87 -3.96
C PHE A 175 0.58 12.24 -3.57
N SER A 176 -0.17 13.33 -3.72
CA SER A 176 0.33 14.68 -3.42
C SER A 176 0.69 14.91 -1.95
N GLY A 177 0.07 14.15 -1.04
CA GLY A 177 0.35 14.18 0.40
C GLY A 177 1.62 13.44 0.80
N ILE A 178 2.33 12.79 -0.14
CA ILE A 178 3.62 12.17 0.14
C ILE A 178 4.65 13.25 0.49
N GLU A 179 5.18 13.13 1.70
CA GLU A 179 6.34 13.86 2.18
C GLU A 179 7.44 12.83 2.49
N PRO A 180 8.50 12.77 1.66
CA PRO A 180 9.58 11.81 1.83
C PRO A 180 10.14 11.78 3.27
N HIS A 181 10.40 10.57 3.76
CA HIS A 181 10.85 10.25 5.11
C HIS A 181 9.87 10.60 6.24
N LYS A 182 8.70 11.19 5.96
CA LYS A 182 7.67 11.50 6.99
C LYS A 182 6.34 10.80 6.76
N SER A 183 5.96 10.59 5.50
CA SER A 183 4.81 9.76 5.16
C SER A 183 5.11 8.32 5.53
N LEU A 184 4.20 7.72 6.31
CA LEU A 184 4.30 6.32 6.74
C LEU A 184 3.61 5.43 5.72
N ILE A 185 4.09 4.20 5.61
CA ILE A 185 3.45 3.13 4.85
C ILE A 185 3.29 1.89 5.73
N PHE A 186 2.07 1.37 5.76
CA PHE A 186 1.65 0.21 6.55
C PHE A 186 1.27 -0.94 5.61
N PRO A 187 2.22 -1.81 5.21
CA PRO A 187 1.88 -3.05 4.54
C PRO A 187 1.01 -3.91 5.45
N TYR A 188 0.02 -4.59 4.89
CA TYR A 188 -0.90 -5.44 5.67
C TYR A 188 -1.33 -6.70 4.92
N TYR A 189 -1.63 -7.74 5.69
CA TYR A 189 -2.23 -8.99 5.22
C TYR A 189 -3.75 -8.95 5.36
N LYS A 190 -4.44 -9.59 4.42
CA LYS A 190 -5.88 -9.87 4.58
C LYS A 190 -6.17 -10.89 5.68
N GLN A 191 -5.28 -11.87 5.81
CA GLN A 191 -5.29 -12.95 6.80
C GLN A 191 -3.88 -13.54 6.86
N ILE A 192 -3.56 -14.22 7.96
CA ILE A 192 -2.30 -14.98 8.14
C ILE A 192 -2.63 -16.41 8.60
N PRO A 193 -1.77 -17.41 8.35
CA PRO A 193 -2.17 -18.82 8.46
C PRO A 193 -2.34 -19.35 9.90
N PHE A 194 -1.92 -18.60 10.92
CA PHE A 194 -1.90 -19.04 12.32
C PHE A 194 -2.81 -18.20 13.24
N ILE A 195 -3.68 -17.36 12.66
CA ILE A 195 -4.66 -16.54 13.39
C ILE A 195 -6.02 -16.63 12.71
N GLU A 196 -7.03 -17.07 13.46
CA GLU A 196 -8.42 -17.13 13.02
C GLU A 196 -9.15 -15.82 13.37
N ASP A 197 -8.74 -14.72 12.72
CA ASP A 197 -9.35 -13.40 12.87
C ASP A 197 -9.56 -12.77 11.48
N ASN A 198 -10.68 -12.07 11.29
CA ASN A 198 -11.04 -11.44 10.02
C ASN A 198 -10.44 -10.03 9.85
N ARG A 199 -9.88 -9.48 10.93
CA ARG A 199 -9.11 -8.23 10.94
C ARG A 199 -7.88 -8.35 10.06
N ARG A 200 -7.50 -7.24 9.43
CA ARG A 200 -6.23 -7.11 8.72
C ARG A 200 -5.10 -7.11 9.70
N VAL A 201 -4.03 -7.78 9.31
CA VAL A 201 -2.83 -7.85 10.13
C VAL A 201 -1.79 -6.91 9.54
N ILE A 202 -1.34 -5.93 10.30
CA ILE A 202 -0.27 -5.02 9.88
C ILE A 202 1.03 -5.81 9.82
N ALA A 203 1.59 -5.91 8.61
CA ALA A 203 2.78 -6.68 8.31
C ALA A 203 4.07 -5.98 8.75
N GLY A 204 4.03 -4.66 8.86
CA GLY A 204 5.19 -3.85 9.19
C GLY A 204 4.90 -2.37 9.08
N ILE A 205 5.94 -1.56 9.31
CA ILE A 205 5.87 -0.10 9.27
C ILE A 205 7.14 0.42 8.61
N GLY A 206 7.00 1.35 7.67
CA GLY A 206 8.12 2.08 7.09
C GLY A 206 7.74 3.50 6.70
N ASN A 207 8.71 4.24 6.18
CA ASN A 207 8.55 5.56 5.62
C ASN A 207 8.66 5.48 4.09
N ILE A 208 7.85 6.28 3.40
CA ILE A 208 8.00 6.51 1.96
C ILE A 208 9.22 7.41 1.76
N THR A 209 10.18 7.02 0.91
CA THR A 209 11.49 7.68 0.81
C THR A 209 11.62 8.62 -0.39
N SER A 210 10.64 8.64 -1.30
CA SER A 210 10.66 9.50 -2.48
C SER A 210 9.28 9.96 -2.89
N ARG A 211 9.22 11.03 -3.70
CA ARG A 211 8.01 11.38 -4.43
C ARG A 211 7.84 10.41 -5.60
N VAL A 212 6.59 10.25 -6.04
CA VAL A 212 6.23 9.30 -7.09
C VAL A 212 6.15 9.96 -8.46
N GLU A 213 6.22 9.13 -9.50
CA GLU A 213 6.00 9.52 -10.89
C GLU A 213 4.93 8.60 -11.49
N LEU A 214 3.89 9.18 -12.08
CA LEU A 214 2.86 8.42 -12.78
C LEU A 214 3.40 7.97 -14.15
N LYS A 215 3.17 6.72 -14.52
CA LYS A 215 3.57 6.18 -15.83
C LYS A 215 2.36 6.09 -16.75
N GLU A 216 2.51 6.63 -17.95
CA GLU A 216 1.51 6.52 -19.03
C GLU A 216 1.66 5.16 -19.73
N TYR A 217 0.55 4.59 -20.20
CA TYR A 217 0.60 3.49 -21.16
C TYR A 217 1.24 3.99 -22.47
N ALA A 218 2.10 3.16 -23.06
CA ALA A 218 2.56 3.38 -24.43
C ALA A 218 1.38 3.38 -25.40
N SER A 219 1.51 4.09 -26.52
CA SER A 219 0.46 4.19 -27.54
C SER A 219 1.01 3.92 -28.95
N ASP A 220 0.13 3.51 -29.87
CA ASP A 220 0.40 3.51 -31.30
C ASP A 220 0.28 4.89 -31.97
N GLY A 221 -0.22 5.90 -31.25
CA GLY A 221 -0.36 7.27 -31.74
C GLY A 221 -1.61 7.50 -32.61
N SER A 222 -2.49 6.52 -32.76
CA SER A 222 -3.76 6.67 -33.50
C SER A 222 -4.78 7.54 -32.77
N SER A 223 -4.59 7.79 -31.47
CA SER A 223 -5.39 8.66 -30.64
C SER A 223 -4.51 9.51 -29.72
N ASN A 224 -4.98 10.72 -29.39
CA ASN A 224 -4.34 11.63 -28.44
C ASN A 224 -4.78 11.40 -26.99
N GLU A 225 -5.69 10.45 -26.74
CA GLU A 225 -6.11 10.10 -25.38
C GLU A 225 -4.97 9.40 -24.64
N LYS A 226 -4.68 9.88 -23.43
CA LYS A 226 -3.68 9.30 -22.53
C LYS A 226 -4.37 8.44 -21.49
N ASN A 227 -3.72 7.40 -21.01
CA ASN A 227 -4.16 6.67 -19.82
C ASN A 227 -2.93 6.27 -19.02
N TYR A 228 -3.08 6.13 -17.72
CA TYR A 228 -2.01 5.89 -16.77
C TYR A 228 -2.09 4.46 -16.27
N ILE A 229 -0.93 3.83 -16.11
CA ILE A 229 -0.81 2.55 -15.41
C ILE A 229 -1.32 2.76 -13.97
N TRP A 230 -2.15 1.85 -13.48
CA TRP A 230 -2.85 2.02 -12.20
C TRP A 230 -1.88 1.81 -11.02
N GLU A 231 -0.84 1.02 -11.24
CA GLU A 231 0.31 0.80 -10.36
C GLU A 231 1.28 1.98 -10.41
N THR A 232 1.66 2.47 -9.22
CA THR A 232 2.69 3.50 -9.07
C THR A 232 3.79 3.00 -8.13
N ASN A 233 5.06 3.16 -8.54
CA ASN A 233 6.21 2.82 -7.69
C ASN A 233 6.31 3.78 -6.50
N VAL A 234 6.39 3.22 -5.30
CA VAL A 234 6.55 3.96 -4.05
C VAL A 234 7.69 3.35 -3.24
N ALA A 235 8.84 4.01 -3.24
CA ALA A 235 10.02 3.55 -2.52
C ALA A 235 9.83 3.66 -1.00
N HIS A 236 10.36 2.69 -0.24
CA HIS A 236 10.22 2.63 1.21
C HIS A 236 11.52 2.32 1.95
N SER A 237 11.53 2.62 3.25
CA SER A 237 12.67 2.46 4.15
C SER A 237 12.73 1.12 4.92
N ILE A 238 11.72 0.25 4.80
CA ILE A 238 11.69 -1.06 5.50
C ILE A 238 12.96 -1.87 5.19
N ARG A 239 13.74 -2.25 6.21
CA ARG A 239 14.97 -3.04 6.11
C ARG A 239 15.14 -3.97 7.31
N ASP A 240 15.96 -5.00 7.17
CA ASP A 240 16.24 -5.96 8.25
C ASP A 240 16.97 -5.33 9.44
N CYS A 241 17.70 -4.23 9.23
CA CYS A 241 18.28 -3.46 10.35
C CYS A 241 17.19 -2.84 11.24
N GLY A 242 16.03 -2.47 10.68
CA GLY A 242 14.87 -1.96 11.42
C GLY A 242 14.95 -0.49 11.86
N GLU A 243 15.99 0.26 11.48
CA GLU A 243 16.25 1.62 11.99
C GLU A 243 15.22 2.67 11.52
N GLU A 244 14.72 2.50 10.30
CA GLU A 244 13.77 3.40 9.64
C GLU A 244 12.53 2.65 9.12
N GLY A 245 12.33 1.41 9.53
CA GLY A 245 11.19 0.60 9.14
C GLY A 245 11.52 -0.88 9.18
N PHE A 246 10.50 -1.70 9.46
CA PHE A 246 10.66 -3.12 9.73
C PHE A 246 9.38 -3.90 9.37
N LEU A 247 9.52 -5.22 9.22
CA LEU A 247 8.41 -6.15 9.19
C LEU A 247 8.27 -6.82 10.56
N MET A 248 7.03 -7.10 10.95
CA MET A 248 6.73 -7.92 12.12
C MET A 248 7.26 -9.34 11.89
N PRO A 249 7.78 -10.03 12.93
CA PRO A 249 8.45 -11.32 12.79
C PRO A 249 7.44 -12.47 12.73
N TYR A 250 6.39 -12.33 11.91
CA TYR A 250 5.26 -13.25 11.93
C TYR A 250 5.59 -14.68 11.53
N GLN A 251 6.66 -14.91 10.77
CA GLN A 251 7.12 -16.26 10.45
C GLN A 251 7.66 -16.98 11.69
N GLU A 252 8.51 -16.29 12.46
CA GLU A 252 9.06 -16.81 13.70
C GLU A 252 7.98 -16.94 14.79
N ILE A 253 7.02 -16.00 14.83
CA ILE A 253 5.83 -16.12 15.67
C ILE A 253 4.99 -17.35 15.26
N ALA A 254 4.84 -17.62 13.96
CA ALA A 254 4.11 -18.80 13.49
C ALA A 254 4.79 -20.11 13.92
N GLU A 255 6.12 -20.16 13.93
CA GLU A 255 6.90 -21.30 14.44
C GLU A 255 6.71 -21.44 15.96
N TYR A 256 6.82 -20.35 16.70
CA TYR A 256 6.60 -20.34 18.14
C TYR A 256 5.20 -20.83 18.54
N VAL A 257 4.15 -20.38 17.84
CA VAL A 257 2.76 -20.79 18.08
C VAL A 257 2.55 -22.29 17.82
N LYS A 258 3.23 -22.87 16.82
CA LYS A 258 3.16 -24.32 16.57
C LYS A 258 3.74 -25.13 17.74
N GLU A 259 4.80 -24.63 18.36
CA GLU A 259 5.44 -25.27 19.52
C GLU A 259 4.71 -24.97 20.84
N ASN A 260 3.92 -23.89 20.89
CA ASN A 260 3.18 -23.44 22.07
C ASN A 260 1.69 -23.18 21.73
N PRO A 261 0.87 -24.24 21.54
CA PRO A 261 -0.51 -24.08 21.04
C PRO A 261 -1.45 -23.27 21.94
N ASP A 262 -1.17 -23.20 23.24
CA ASP A 262 -1.96 -22.44 24.21
C ASP A 262 -1.60 -20.94 24.25
N PHE A 263 -0.57 -20.52 23.50
CA PHE A 263 -0.16 -19.13 23.43
C PHE A 263 -1.14 -18.29 22.61
N ASP A 264 -1.62 -17.20 23.19
CA ASP A 264 -2.49 -16.25 22.49
C ASP A 264 -1.67 -15.35 21.53
N ALA A 265 -1.64 -15.76 20.26
CA ALA A 265 -0.98 -15.03 19.18
C ALA A 265 -1.52 -13.61 18.97
N SER A 266 -2.73 -13.30 19.43
CA SER A 266 -3.30 -11.95 19.30
C SER A 266 -2.52 -10.91 20.11
N THR A 267 -1.83 -11.34 21.18
CA THR A 267 -1.01 -10.45 22.03
C THR A 267 0.24 -9.91 21.33
N VAL A 268 0.72 -10.58 20.28
CA VAL A 268 1.89 -10.19 19.49
C VAL A 268 1.52 -9.82 18.05
N THR A 269 0.23 -9.68 17.78
CA THR A 269 -0.29 -9.33 16.46
C THR A 269 -0.81 -7.91 16.45
N VAL A 270 -0.44 -7.18 15.40
CA VAL A 270 -0.92 -5.81 15.18
C VAL A 270 -2.05 -5.87 14.17
N TYR A 271 -3.23 -5.41 14.56
CA TYR A 271 -4.39 -5.38 13.68
C TYR A 271 -4.60 -3.98 13.10
N GLU A 272 -5.49 -3.84 12.10
CA GLU A 272 -5.96 -2.52 11.74
C GLU A 272 -6.63 -1.83 12.93
N ALA A 273 -6.60 -0.50 12.90
CA ALA A 273 -7.25 0.31 13.92
C ALA A 273 -8.77 0.09 13.91
N GLU A 274 -9.35 -0.07 15.10
CA GLU A 274 -10.78 -0.32 15.27
C GLU A 274 -11.61 0.83 14.66
N GLY A 275 -12.61 0.49 13.84
CA GLY A 275 -13.43 1.47 13.12
C GLY A 275 -12.79 2.05 11.84
N PHE A 276 -11.53 1.72 11.53
CA PHE A 276 -10.80 2.22 10.35
C PHE A 276 -10.56 1.14 9.29
N ARG A 277 -11.45 0.15 9.20
CA ARG A 277 -11.34 -0.97 8.26
C ARG A 277 -11.11 -0.53 6.80
N THR A 278 -11.74 0.57 6.39
CA THR A 278 -11.59 1.12 5.02
C THR A 278 -10.16 1.52 4.71
N ASP A 279 -9.42 2.06 5.68
CA ASP A 279 -8.02 2.47 5.55
C ASP A 279 -7.11 1.27 5.25
N PHE A 280 -7.57 0.04 5.49
CA PHE A 280 -6.84 -1.22 5.26
C PHE A 280 -7.66 -2.24 4.43
N SER A 281 -8.46 -1.80 3.46
CA SER A 281 -9.29 -2.72 2.66
C SER A 281 -8.88 -2.86 1.19
N TYR A 282 -8.04 -1.96 0.67
CA TYR A 282 -7.74 -1.83 -0.74
C TYR A 282 -6.28 -2.12 -1.07
N ALA A 283 -5.95 -2.24 -2.36
CA ALA A 283 -4.57 -2.44 -2.79
C ALA A 283 -3.63 -1.33 -2.26
N ALA A 284 -4.10 -0.08 -2.26
CA ALA A 284 -3.54 1.01 -1.48
C ALA A 284 -4.65 1.98 -1.06
N GLU A 285 -4.50 2.61 0.10
CA GLU A 285 -5.43 3.61 0.64
C GLU A 285 -4.69 4.61 1.55
N TRP A 286 -5.31 5.74 1.80
CA TRP A 286 -4.90 6.67 2.85
C TRP A 286 -5.19 6.10 4.24
N VAL A 287 -4.24 6.29 5.15
CA VAL A 287 -4.39 5.99 6.56
C VAL A 287 -4.60 7.28 7.31
N SER A 288 -5.71 7.39 8.02
CA SER A 288 -6.00 8.54 8.88
C SER A 288 -4.98 8.64 10.02
N TYR A 289 -4.84 9.83 10.60
CA TYR A 289 -3.92 10.02 11.72
C TYR A 289 -4.34 9.23 12.96
N ASP A 290 -5.64 9.14 13.23
CA ASP A 290 -6.15 8.38 14.37
C ASP A 290 -5.83 6.88 14.19
N ALA A 291 -6.02 6.34 12.97
CA ALA A 291 -5.62 4.97 12.65
C ALA A 291 -4.09 4.76 12.73
N ALA A 292 -3.29 5.69 12.22
CA ALA A 292 -1.83 5.59 12.28
C ALA A 292 -1.31 5.61 13.73
N ILE A 293 -1.85 6.48 14.58
CA ILE A 293 -1.52 6.56 16.01
C ILE A 293 -1.88 5.25 16.71
N ASP A 294 -3.06 4.72 16.43
CA ASP A 294 -3.54 3.48 17.02
C ASP A 294 -2.65 2.28 16.63
N VAL A 295 -2.37 2.10 15.34
CA VAL A 295 -1.46 1.05 14.84
C VAL A 295 -0.07 1.16 15.49
N LEU A 296 0.48 2.37 15.61
CA LEU A 296 1.78 2.58 16.27
C LEU A 296 1.75 2.21 17.77
N ASN A 297 0.66 2.52 18.47
CA ASN A 297 0.48 2.13 19.87
C ASN A 297 0.32 0.60 20.02
N GLN A 298 -0.50 -0.04 19.19
CA GLN A 298 -0.64 -1.50 19.15
C GLN A 298 0.71 -2.17 18.87
N THR A 299 1.48 -1.63 17.91
CA THR A 299 2.82 -2.14 17.57
C THR A 299 3.77 -2.05 18.75
N LYS A 300 3.74 -0.95 19.51
CA LYS A 300 4.55 -0.82 20.73
C LYS A 300 4.19 -1.90 21.77
N ILE A 301 2.90 -2.20 21.96
CA ILE A 301 2.44 -3.26 22.88
C ILE A 301 2.93 -4.63 22.38
N ALA A 302 2.66 -4.95 21.11
CA ALA A 302 3.08 -6.22 20.50
C ALA A 302 4.60 -6.43 20.58
N LEU A 303 5.40 -5.39 20.32
CA LEU A 303 6.87 -5.47 20.43
C LEU A 303 7.34 -5.78 21.85
N ASN A 304 6.71 -5.20 22.89
CA ASN A 304 7.05 -5.54 24.27
C ASN A 304 6.69 -7.00 24.58
N ASN A 305 5.54 -7.48 24.13
CA ASN A 305 5.13 -8.88 24.33
C ASN A 305 6.05 -9.86 23.57
N ILE A 306 6.54 -9.49 22.38
CA ILE A 306 7.50 -10.28 21.60
C ILE A 306 8.82 -10.45 22.36
N ALA A 307 9.26 -9.43 23.12
CA ALA A 307 10.49 -9.52 23.91
C ALA A 307 10.45 -10.68 24.93
N ASP A 308 9.27 -10.97 25.47
CA ASP A 308 9.06 -12.03 26.47
C ASP A 308 9.11 -13.43 25.85
N LEU A 309 8.90 -13.57 24.54
CA LEU A 309 8.92 -14.86 23.83
C LEU A 309 10.33 -15.43 23.63
N ARG A 310 11.37 -14.59 23.74
CA ARG A 310 12.80 -14.97 23.55
C ARG A 310 13.07 -15.68 22.22
N LEU A 311 12.45 -15.16 21.17
CA LEU A 311 12.66 -15.62 19.79
C LEU A 311 14.13 -15.46 19.37
N GLU A 312 14.59 -16.28 18.43
CA GLU A 312 15.99 -16.32 17.98
C GLU A 312 16.38 -15.04 17.25
N LYS A 313 15.60 -14.65 16.23
CA LYS A 313 15.82 -13.45 15.40
C LYS A 313 15.20 -12.23 16.06
N ALA A 314 13.95 -12.31 16.49
CA ALA A 314 13.24 -11.22 17.17
C ALA A 314 13.58 -11.12 18.67
N ASN A 315 14.87 -11.11 18.99
CA ASN A 315 15.39 -11.00 20.34
C ASN A 315 15.27 -9.56 20.92
N ASN A 316 15.75 -9.36 22.15
CA ASN A 316 15.67 -8.07 22.83
C ASN A 316 16.35 -6.91 22.08
N GLU A 317 17.50 -7.14 21.42
CA GLU A 317 18.18 -6.10 20.65
C GLU A 317 17.34 -5.70 19.42
N TRP A 318 16.81 -6.70 18.72
CA TRP A 318 15.88 -6.51 17.61
C TRP A 318 14.69 -5.66 18.07
N VAL A 319 14.00 -6.06 19.15
CA VAL A 319 12.84 -5.35 19.70
C VAL A 319 13.18 -3.89 20.05
N ASN A 320 14.30 -3.66 20.73
CA ASN A 320 14.72 -2.32 21.15
C ASN A 320 14.96 -1.35 19.98
N ILE A 321 15.52 -1.83 18.86
CA ILE A 321 15.68 -1.01 17.65
C ILE A 321 14.31 -0.58 17.11
N ARG A 322 13.36 -1.52 16.99
CA ARG A 322 12.02 -1.25 16.45
C ARG A 322 11.21 -0.33 17.38
N LEU A 323 11.29 -0.54 18.69
CA LEU A 323 10.65 0.33 19.67
C LEU A 323 11.16 1.77 19.57
N ARG A 324 12.47 1.98 19.36
CA ARG A 324 13.02 3.34 19.13
C ARG A 324 12.42 3.98 17.88
N TYR A 325 12.32 3.25 16.79
CA TYR A 325 11.69 3.72 15.55
C TYR A 325 10.20 4.05 15.76
N VAL A 326 9.41 3.13 16.32
CA VAL A 326 7.97 3.31 16.58
C VAL A 326 7.71 4.51 17.48
N ASN A 327 8.46 4.67 18.58
CA ASN A 327 8.29 5.82 19.48
C ASN A 327 8.62 7.15 18.79
N ARG A 328 9.63 7.18 17.89
CA ARG A 328 9.96 8.37 17.09
C ARG A 328 8.82 8.72 16.15
N GLN A 329 8.32 7.76 15.38
CA GLN A 329 7.21 7.97 14.45
C GLN A 329 5.92 8.39 15.17
N LEU A 330 5.61 7.77 16.31
CA LEU A 330 4.47 8.15 17.13
C LEU A 330 4.55 9.62 17.55
N LYS A 331 5.72 10.08 18.05
CA LYS A 331 5.93 11.49 18.40
C LYS A 331 5.71 12.43 17.21
N GLU A 332 6.21 12.07 16.03
CA GLU A 332 6.09 12.87 14.81
C GLU A 332 4.62 12.98 14.34
N VAL A 333 3.91 11.85 14.26
CA VAL A 333 2.50 11.79 13.87
C VAL A 333 1.63 12.59 14.85
N TRP A 334 1.86 12.45 16.16
CA TRP A 334 1.16 13.21 17.19
C TRP A 334 1.36 14.73 17.05
N CYS A 335 2.60 15.17 16.83
CA CYS A 335 2.92 16.59 16.67
C CYS A 335 2.14 17.21 15.51
N VAL A 336 2.12 16.53 14.36
CA VAL A 336 1.38 17.01 13.18
C VAL A 336 -0.14 16.98 13.43
N TRP A 337 -0.66 15.92 14.03
CA TRP A 337 -2.09 15.79 14.37
C TRP A 337 -2.57 16.91 15.31
N GLN A 338 -1.80 17.24 16.34
CA GLN A 338 -2.14 18.33 17.27
C GLN A 338 -2.20 19.67 16.55
N ASN A 339 -1.21 19.96 15.70
CA ASN A 339 -1.19 21.21 14.91
C ASN A 339 -2.37 21.31 13.95
N ARG A 340 -2.86 20.19 13.41
CA ARG A 340 -4.07 20.16 12.55
C ARG A 340 -5.37 20.46 13.31
N LYS A 341 -5.46 20.16 14.61
CA LYS A 341 -6.67 20.45 15.42
C LYS A 341 -6.73 21.89 15.96
N GLN A 342 -5.62 22.63 15.98
CA GLN A 342 -5.60 24.01 16.51
C GLN A 342 -6.44 25.03 15.72
N PRO A 343 -6.54 25.00 14.38
CA PRO A 343 -7.43 25.90 13.64
C PRO A 343 -8.91 25.72 13.99
N ALA A 344 -9.34 24.49 14.32
CA ALA A 344 -10.73 24.18 14.67
C ALA A 344 -11.13 24.64 16.10
N ARG A 345 -10.17 24.74 17.02
CA ARG A 345 -10.41 25.23 18.39
C ARG A 345 -10.48 26.75 18.48
N LYS A 346 -9.77 27.51 17.63
CA LYS A 346 -9.84 28.98 17.62
C LYS A 346 -11.20 29.53 17.15
N LEU A 347 -11.97 28.74 16.40
CA LEU A 347 -13.33 29.11 15.97
C LEU A 347 -14.42 28.80 17.02
N ARG A 348 -14.16 27.95 18.02
CA ARG A 348 -15.11 27.67 19.12
C ARG A 348 -14.95 28.58 20.34
N ASN A 349 -13.84 29.31 20.44
CA ASN A 349 -13.53 30.17 21.59
C ASN A 349 -13.57 31.67 21.26
N GLN A 350 -14.19 32.08 20.16
CA GLN A 350 -14.58 33.49 20.01
C GLN A 350 -15.75 33.76 20.96
N PRO A 351 -15.66 34.69 21.92
CA PRO A 351 -16.82 35.10 22.68
C PRO A 351 -17.84 35.65 21.68
N VAL A 352 -19.07 35.13 21.75
CA VAL A 352 -20.21 35.72 21.05
C VAL A 352 -20.36 37.14 21.62
N GLY A 353 -19.87 38.11 20.85
CA GLY A 353 -19.97 39.53 21.21
C GLY A 353 -21.43 39.91 21.38
N LYS A 354 -21.72 40.52 22.54
CA LYS A 354 -22.95 41.27 22.78
C LYS A 354 -22.95 42.56 21.99
#